data_AF-A0A7Y5NUI8-F1
#
_entry.id   AF-A0A7Y5NUI8-F1
#
_cell.length_a   1.000
_cell.length_b   1.000
_cell.length_c   1.000
_cell.angle_alpha   90.00
_cell.angle_beta   90.00
_cell.angle_gamma   90.00
#
_symmetry.space_group_name_H-M   'P 1'
#
loop_
_entity.id
_entity.type
_entity.pdbx_description
1 polymer ?
#
loop_
_entity_poly.entity_id
_entity_poly.type
_entity_poly.pdbx_seq_one_letter_code
_entity_poly.pdbx_strand_id
1 'polypeptide(L)'
;MIARHAFALVFVAGTSIAPFQCASEPEPQLAKEETPGEALKGLADEFAKSGDDEARIRTLKYIVERYPRSKYAEEAKTELKELGVEFEAPAASASAAAASASAAASVSAAASTSAAP
;
A
#
# COMPACT_ATOMS: atom_id res chain seq x y z
N MET A 1 -38.31 -26.24 -44.45
CA MET A 1 -38.55 -26.36 -42.98
C MET A 1 -37.67 -27.45 -42.32
N ILE A 2 -36.46 -27.73 -42.80
CA ILE A 2 -35.59 -28.81 -42.23
C ILE A 2 -34.26 -28.26 -41.70
N ALA A 3 -33.76 -27.14 -42.24
CA ALA A 3 -32.48 -26.55 -41.86
C ALA A 3 -32.47 -25.83 -40.48
N ARG A 4 -33.64 -25.51 -39.91
CA ARG A 4 -33.74 -24.89 -38.57
C ARG A 4 -33.65 -25.89 -37.43
N HIS A 5 -33.80 -27.19 -37.69
CA HIS A 5 -33.86 -28.21 -36.65
C HIS A 5 -32.53 -28.93 -36.44
N ALA A 6 -31.61 -28.87 -37.42
CA ALA A 6 -30.27 -29.42 -37.29
C ALA A 6 -29.39 -28.64 -36.28
N PHE A 7 -29.60 -27.33 -36.16
CA PHE A 7 -28.82 -26.48 -35.24
C PHE A 7 -29.22 -26.68 -33.77
N ALA A 8 -30.43 -27.18 -33.52
CA ALA A 8 -30.94 -27.39 -32.16
C ALA A 8 -30.42 -28.69 -31.51
N LEU A 9 -30.11 -29.72 -32.30
CA LEU A 9 -29.66 -31.01 -31.76
C LEU A 9 -28.17 -31.04 -31.39
N VAL A 10 -27.34 -30.17 -31.94
CA VAL A 10 -25.90 -30.11 -31.60
C VAL A 10 -25.66 -29.37 -30.28
N PHE A 11 -26.54 -28.44 -29.89
CA PHE A 11 -26.36 -27.64 -28.69
C PHE A 11 -26.64 -28.42 -27.38
N VAL A 12 -27.41 -29.51 -27.45
CA VAL A 12 -27.80 -30.31 -26.27
C VAL A 12 -26.72 -31.30 -25.83
N ALA A 13 -25.78 -31.67 -26.71
CA ALA A 13 -24.73 -32.64 -26.39
C ALA A 13 -23.48 -32.03 -25.72
N GLY A 14 -23.35 -30.70 -25.68
CA GLY A 14 -22.15 -30.00 -25.20
C GLY A 14 -22.13 -29.67 -23.70
N THR A 15 -23.26 -29.76 -23.00
CA THR A 15 -23.37 -29.33 -21.59
C THR A 15 -22.90 -30.38 -20.57
N SER A 16 -22.54 -31.59 -21.00
CA SER A 16 -22.25 -32.70 -20.07
C SER A 16 -20.79 -32.82 -19.63
N ILE A 17 -19.87 -31.96 -20.11
CA ILE A 17 -18.44 -31.94 -19.72
C ILE A 17 -18.03 -30.56 -19.16
N ALA A 18 -19.01 -29.73 -18.77
CA ALA A 18 -18.76 -28.47 -18.09
C ALA A 18 -18.34 -28.53 -16.60
N PRO A 19 -18.32 -29.66 -15.84
CA PRO A 19 -18.00 -29.57 -14.41
C PRO A 19 -16.50 -29.49 -14.08
N PHE A 20 -15.60 -29.56 -15.07
CA PHE A 20 -14.14 -29.43 -14.85
C PHE A 20 -13.56 -28.07 -15.27
N GLN A 21 -14.33 -27.22 -15.96
CA GLN A 21 -13.92 -25.86 -16.34
C GLN A 21 -14.35 -24.80 -15.32
N CYS A 22 -15.12 -25.18 -14.30
CA CYS A 22 -15.25 -24.43 -13.04
C CYS A 22 -14.22 -24.99 -12.05
N ALA A 23 -12.94 -24.74 -12.34
CA ALA A 23 -11.85 -25.02 -11.44
C ALA A 23 -12.07 -24.26 -10.14
N SER A 24 -12.34 -25.02 -9.07
CA SER A 24 -12.22 -24.69 -7.65
C SER A 24 -12.30 -23.19 -7.32
N GLU A 25 -13.44 -22.72 -6.82
CA GLU A 25 -13.52 -21.44 -6.13
C GLU A 25 -12.48 -21.48 -4.99
N PRO A 26 -11.40 -20.68 -5.04
CA PRO A 26 -10.47 -20.63 -3.93
C PRO A 26 -11.26 -20.13 -2.74
N GLU A 27 -11.32 -20.95 -1.68
CA GLU A 27 -11.96 -20.61 -0.41
C GLU A 27 -11.61 -19.16 -0.06
N PRO A 28 -12.56 -18.22 -0.02
CA PRO A 28 -12.27 -16.80 0.16
C PRO A 28 -11.59 -16.51 1.50
N GLN A 29 -11.74 -17.42 2.47
CA GLN A 29 -11.05 -17.37 3.76
C GLN A 29 -9.56 -17.74 3.69
N LEU A 30 -9.11 -18.35 2.58
CA LEU A 30 -7.71 -18.66 2.27
C LEU A 30 -7.09 -17.64 1.30
N ALA A 31 -7.86 -16.65 0.82
CA ALA A 31 -7.32 -15.56 0.02
C ALA A 31 -6.37 -14.73 0.90
N LYS A 32 -5.07 -14.85 0.66
CA LYS A 32 -4.08 -13.91 1.21
C LYS A 32 -4.27 -12.59 0.48
N GLU A 33 -5.03 -11.68 1.07
CA GLU A 33 -5.08 -10.31 0.59
C GLU A 33 -3.67 -9.72 0.65
N GLU A 34 -3.17 -9.27 -0.49
CA GLU A 34 -1.91 -8.53 -0.51
C GLU A 34 -2.07 -7.29 0.36
N THR A 35 -1.12 -7.06 1.26
CA THR A 35 -1.16 -5.86 2.08
C THR A 35 -1.01 -4.64 1.16
N PRO A 36 -1.66 -3.49 1.43
CA PRO A 36 -1.54 -2.33 0.56
C PRO A 36 -0.09 -1.88 0.29
N GLY A 37 0.82 -2.10 1.24
CA GLY A 37 2.24 -1.82 1.05
C GLY A 37 2.94 -2.78 0.07
N GLU A 38 2.47 -4.01 -0.05
CA GLU A 38 2.97 -5.02 -1.00
C GLU A 38 2.62 -4.64 -2.44
N ALA A 39 1.35 -4.34 -2.70
CA ALA A 39 0.89 -3.92 -4.01
C ALA A 39 1.59 -2.63 -4.48
N LEU A 40 1.77 -1.67 -3.56
CA LEU A 40 2.48 -0.42 -3.87
C LEU A 40 3.97 -0.64 -4.12
N LYS A 41 4.60 -1.60 -3.44
CA LYS A 41 5.99 -1.96 -3.72
C LYS A 41 6.13 -2.55 -5.12
N GLY A 42 5.24 -3.50 -5.48
CA GLY A 42 5.20 -4.06 -6.82
C GLY A 42 5.01 -2.99 -7.90
N LEU A 43 4.16 -2.00 -7.66
CA LEU A 43 3.99 -0.86 -8.57
C LEU A 43 5.26 -0.01 -8.70
N ALA A 44 5.97 0.25 -7.60
CA ALA A 44 7.26 0.96 -7.62
C ALA A 44 8.32 0.19 -8.45
N ASP A 45 8.31 -1.14 -8.39
CA ASP A 45 9.20 -1.99 -9.19
C ASP A 45 8.86 -1.93 -10.68
N GLU A 46 7.58 -1.86 -11.05
CA GLU A 46 7.17 -1.66 -12.44
C GLU A 46 7.62 -0.30 -12.99
N PHE A 47 7.56 0.76 -12.17
CA PHE A 47 8.12 2.06 -12.53
C PHE A 47 9.64 1.99 -12.71
N ALA A 48 10.36 1.24 -11.86
CA ALA A 48 11.80 1.01 -12.02
C ALA A 48 12.11 0.33 -13.37
N LYS A 49 11.35 -0.70 -13.73
CA LYS A 49 11.49 -1.42 -15.02
C LYS A 49 11.17 -0.53 -16.22
N SER A 50 10.23 0.39 -16.05
CA SER A 50 9.80 1.34 -17.08
C SER A 50 10.72 2.56 -17.20
N GLY A 51 11.66 2.74 -16.26
CA GLY A 51 12.55 3.90 -16.19
C GLY A 51 11.86 5.19 -15.70
N ASP A 52 10.70 5.08 -15.06
CA ASP A 52 9.99 6.23 -14.48
C ASP A 52 10.41 6.43 -13.02
N ASP A 53 11.59 7.02 -12.84
CA ASP A 53 12.16 7.25 -11.52
C ASP A 53 11.31 8.22 -10.67
N GLU A 54 10.62 9.19 -11.30
CA GLU A 54 9.77 10.13 -10.58
C GLU A 54 8.55 9.42 -9.97
N ALA A 55 7.85 8.59 -10.76
CA ALA A 55 6.73 7.80 -10.28
C ALA A 55 7.18 6.75 -9.24
N ARG A 56 8.35 6.13 -9.44
CA ARG A 56 8.96 5.24 -8.45
C ARG A 56 9.18 5.96 -7.13
N ILE A 57 9.90 7.09 -7.13
CA ILE A 57 10.21 7.86 -5.92
C ILE A 57 8.93 8.27 -5.19
N ARG A 58 7.94 8.81 -5.90
CA ARG A 58 6.66 9.20 -5.28
C ARG A 58 5.96 8.03 -4.58
N THR A 59 5.98 6.86 -5.22
CA THR A 59 5.36 5.65 -4.67
C THR A 59 6.10 5.17 -3.43
N LEU A 60 7.44 5.13 -3.47
CA LEU A 60 8.27 4.76 -2.33
C LEU A 60 8.05 5.70 -1.14
N LYS A 61 8.00 7.02 -1.36
CA LYS A 61 7.70 7.99 -0.30
C LYS A 61 6.33 7.74 0.33
N TYR A 62 5.32 7.48 -0.51
CA TYR A 62 3.97 7.17 -0.04
C TYR A 62 3.91 5.90 0.81
N ILE A 63 4.69 4.86 0.48
CA ILE A 63 4.80 3.64 1.29
C ILE A 63 5.31 3.98 2.69
N VAL A 64 6.39 4.76 2.79
CA VAL A 64 7.00 5.11 4.09
C VAL A 64 6.10 6.02 4.91
N GLU A 65 5.42 6.99 4.29
CA GLU A 65 4.48 7.90 4.95
C GLU A 65 3.23 7.18 5.45
N ARG A 66 2.59 6.39 4.58
CA ARG A 66 1.25 5.86 4.84
C ARG A 66 1.26 4.50 5.50
N TYR A 67 2.31 3.72 5.28
CA TYR A 67 2.46 2.35 5.79
C TYR A 67 3.81 2.13 6.51
N PRO A 68 4.17 2.96 7.50
CA PRO A 68 5.48 2.91 8.16
C PRO A 68 5.78 1.61 8.93
N ARG A 69 4.75 0.83 9.26
CA ARG A 69 4.88 -0.46 9.98
C ARG A 69 4.91 -1.67 9.05
N SER A 70 4.79 -1.45 7.74
CA SER A 70 4.88 -2.51 6.75
C SER A 70 6.33 -2.96 6.57
N LYS A 71 6.57 -4.25 6.29
CA LYS A 71 7.92 -4.76 5.97
C LYS A 71 8.56 -4.02 4.79
N TYR A 72 7.73 -3.51 3.87
CA TYR A 72 8.16 -2.77 2.68
C TYR A 72 8.59 -1.32 2.97
N ALA A 73 8.32 -0.79 4.17
CA ALA A 73 8.71 0.59 4.50
C ALA A 73 10.23 0.73 4.66
N GLU A 74 10.92 -0.25 5.24
CA GLU A 74 12.38 -0.20 5.38
C GLU A 74 13.09 -0.40 4.03
N GLU A 75 12.54 -1.26 3.19
CA GLU A 75 13.01 -1.46 1.82
C GLU A 75 12.84 -0.17 1.00
N ALA A 76 11.66 0.47 1.07
CA ALA A 76 11.41 1.73 0.38
C ALA A 76 12.35 2.87 0.82
N LYS A 77 12.69 2.96 2.12
CA LYS A 77 13.70 3.93 2.60
C LYS A 77 15.09 3.64 2.03
N THR A 78 15.45 2.37 1.92
CA THR A 78 16.75 1.95 1.40
C THR A 78 16.85 2.32 -0.08
N GLU A 79 15.83 2.02 -0.87
CA GLU A 79 15.77 2.38 -2.29
C GLU A 79 15.76 3.89 -2.53
N LEU A 80 15.03 4.65 -1.71
CA LEU A 80 15.07 6.11 -1.79
C LEU A 80 16.50 6.63 -1.57
N LYS A 81 17.24 6.05 -0.63
CA LYS A 81 18.64 6.39 -0.37
C LYS A 81 19.56 6.02 -1.53
N GLU A 82 19.36 4.85 -2.16
CA GLU A 82 20.10 4.42 -3.35
C GLU A 82 19.85 5.34 -4.54
N LEU A 83 18.65 5.88 -4.66
CA LEU A 83 18.27 6.91 -5.64
C LEU A 83 18.83 8.31 -5.30
N GLY A 84 19.55 8.47 -4.19
CA GLY A 84 20.04 9.77 -3.71
C GLY A 84 18.94 10.69 -3.17
N VAL A 85 17.75 10.15 -2.89
CA VAL A 85 16.63 10.88 -2.30
C VAL A 85 16.67 10.70 -0.79
N GLU A 86 17.14 11.71 -0.08
CA GLU A 86 17.05 11.71 1.38
C GLU A 86 15.58 11.91 1.78
N PHE A 87 15.00 10.86 2.37
CA PHE A 87 13.63 10.87 2.85
C PHE A 87 13.60 10.68 4.36
N GLU A 88 13.34 11.77 5.07
CA GLU A 88 13.23 11.77 6.51
C GLU A 88 11.79 11.44 6.90
N ALA A 89 11.55 10.20 7.30
CA ALA A 89 10.23 9.73 7.67
C ALA A 89 9.64 10.57 8.83
N PRO A 90 8.33 10.85 8.84
CA PRO A 90 7.70 11.81 9.78
C PRO A 90 7.72 11.39 11.26
N ALA A 91 8.28 10.22 11.62
CA ALA A 91 8.44 9.81 13.01
C ALA A 91 9.30 10.78 13.85
N ALA A 92 10.27 11.47 13.22
CA ALA A 92 11.04 12.53 13.87
C ALA A 92 10.21 13.81 14.08
N SER A 93 9.28 14.12 13.16
CA SER A 93 8.41 15.30 13.22
C SER A 93 7.34 15.20 14.31
N ALA A 94 6.77 14.01 14.53
CA ALA A 94 5.83 13.79 15.64
C ALA A 94 6.51 13.94 17.03
N SER A 95 7.77 13.55 17.16
CA SER A 95 8.56 13.72 18.39
C SER A 95 9.03 15.18 18.59
N ALA A 96 9.42 15.87 17.51
CA ALA A 96 9.77 17.29 17.57
C ALA A 96 8.56 18.19 17.92
N ALA A 97 7.37 17.89 17.39
CA ALA A 97 6.14 18.61 17.75
C ALA A 97 5.71 18.37 19.21
N ALA A 98 5.89 17.15 19.74
CA ALA A 98 5.65 16.85 21.15
C ALA A 98 6.67 17.53 22.09
N ALA A 99 7.93 17.65 21.66
CA ALA A 99 8.96 18.38 22.40
C ALA A 99 8.69 19.90 22.44
N SER A 100 8.26 20.51 21.34
CA SER A 100 7.89 21.93 21.29
C SER A 100 6.63 22.25 22.11
N ALA A 101 5.68 21.32 22.23
CA ALA A 101 4.52 21.48 23.11
C ALA A 101 4.90 21.41 24.61
N SER A 102 5.85 20.55 24.98
CA SER A 102 6.36 20.44 26.36
C SER A 102 7.19 21.66 26.79
N ALA A 103 7.96 22.24 25.86
CA ALA A 103 8.72 23.47 26.12
C ALA A 103 7.82 24.71 26.31
N ALA A 104 6.67 24.78 25.64
CA ALA A 104 5.70 25.86 25.85
C ALA A 104 4.99 25.74 27.22
N ALA A 105 4.74 24.52 27.68
CA ALA A 105 4.12 24.28 28.99
C ALA A 105 5.03 24.69 30.17
N SER A 106 6.34 24.53 30.05
CA SER A 106 7.30 24.90 31.10
C SER A 106 7.52 26.41 31.23
N VAL A 107 7.38 27.18 30.14
CA VAL A 107 7.43 28.65 30.18
C VAL A 107 6.19 29.24 30.87
N SER A 108 5.02 28.63 30.71
CA SER A 108 3.79 29.09 31.38
C SER A 108 3.76 28.79 32.88
N ALA A 109 4.52 27.80 33.35
CA ALA A 109 4.66 27.49 34.78
C ALA A 109 5.61 28.46 35.51
N ALA A 110 6.64 28.98 34.81
CA ALA A 110 7.60 29.94 35.39
C ALA A 110 7.03 31.36 35.57
N ALA A 111 6.01 31.74 34.79
CA ALA A 111 5.36 33.05 34.90
C ALA A 111 4.44 33.18 36.13
N SER A 112 4.03 32.07 36.75
CA SER A 112 3.04 32.07 37.85
C SER A 112 3.64 32.15 39.26
N THR A 113 4.97 32.08 39.42
CA THR A 113 5.65 32.12 40.74
C THR A 113 6.24 33.48 41.13
N SER A 114 6.14 34.51 40.27
CA SER A 114 6.74 35.83 40.55
C SER A 114 5.79 36.85 41.21
N ALA A 115 4.57 36.46 41.59
CA ALA A 115 3.60 37.38 42.19
C ALA A 115 2.99 36.83 43.46
N ALA A 116 3.71 36.95 44.58
CA ALA A 116 3.08 37.14 45.89
C ALA A 116 4.05 37.93 46.82
N PRO A 117 3.51 38.88 47.61
CA PRO A 117 4.26 39.91 48.36
C PRO A 117 4.95 39.43 49.63
#